data_AF-A0A2G9PSQ2-F1
#
_entry.id   AF-A0A2G9PSQ2-F1
#
_cell.length_a   1.000
_cell.length_b   1.000
_cell.length_c   1.000
_cell.angle_alpha   90.00
_cell.angle_beta   90.00
_cell.angle_gamma   90.00
#
_symmetry.space_group_name_H-M   'P 1'
#
loop_
_entity.id
_entity.type
_entity.pdbx_description
1 polymer ?
#
loop_
_entity_poly.entity_id
_entity_poly.type
_entity_poly.pdbx_seq_one_letter_code
_entity_poly.pdbx_strand_id
1 'polypeptide(L)'
;MKWCLKKAEKEIEEKGTHRGLKKIDQDKDLASMHIRKSEHNLNAIKDFKRIGYSDWSASAAFYSIYHSLLAIITSKGYEGRNQECTFALIYQMIENKDIDLDIELIKSVHLLDHESIHEDPTIIELRESGQYGVSLTIEDSIYERLLLAAKVVLDKSREIIED
;
A
#
# COMPACT_ATOMS: atom_id res chain seq x y z
N MET A 1 -1.39 12.98 -10.22
CA MET A 1 -0.13 13.48 -9.63
C MET A 1 -0.10 15.00 -9.32
N LYS A 2 -0.32 15.92 -10.28
CA LYS A 2 -0.26 17.39 -10.03
C LYS A 2 -1.14 17.89 -8.88
N TRP A 3 -2.33 17.33 -8.71
CA TRP A 3 -3.24 17.68 -7.61
C TRP A 3 -2.67 17.27 -6.25
N CYS A 4 -2.08 16.08 -6.13
CA CYS A 4 -1.50 15.56 -4.88
C CYS A 4 -0.33 16.41 -4.38
N LEU A 5 0.52 16.89 -5.28
CA LEU A 5 1.64 17.80 -4.94
C LEU A 5 1.12 19.17 -4.50
N LYS A 6 0.24 19.79 -5.31
CA LYS A 6 -0.35 21.11 -4.99
C LYS A 6 -1.13 21.12 -3.68
N LYS A 7 -1.84 20.03 -3.38
CA LYS A 7 -2.55 19.87 -2.10
C LYS A 7 -1.58 19.85 -0.93
N ALA A 8 -0.47 19.13 -1.05
CA ALA A 8 0.53 19.07 0.00
C ALA A 8 1.20 20.43 0.24
N GLU A 9 1.59 21.13 -0.82
CA GLU A 9 2.17 22.49 -0.74
C GLU A 9 1.25 23.45 0.03
N LYS A 10 -0.02 23.50 -0.36
CA LYS A 10 -1.02 24.37 0.28
C LYS A 10 -1.23 24.03 1.76
N GLU A 11 -1.34 22.75 2.12
CA GLU A 11 -1.56 22.37 3.52
C GLU A 11 -0.35 22.63 4.41
N ILE A 12 0.88 22.54 3.86
CA ILE A 12 2.11 22.90 4.57
C ILE A 12 2.12 24.40 4.90
N GLU A 13 1.77 25.24 3.92
CA GLU A 13 1.69 26.69 4.12
C GLU A 13 0.64 27.07 5.17
N GLU A 14 -0.52 26.40 5.16
CA GLU A 14 -1.64 26.73 6.05
C GLU A 14 -1.50 26.13 7.46
N LYS A 15 -0.91 24.94 7.60
CA LYS A 15 -1.02 24.11 8.83
C LYS A 15 0.29 23.47 9.27
N GLY A 16 1.39 23.65 8.51
CA GLY A 16 2.68 23.01 8.78
C GLY A 16 2.69 21.48 8.59
N THR A 17 1.63 20.89 8.01
CA THR A 17 1.50 19.43 7.79
C THR A 17 0.83 19.17 6.44
N HIS A 18 1.00 17.97 5.84
CA HIS A 18 0.32 17.60 4.58
C HIS A 18 -0.41 16.26 4.66
N ARG A 19 -1.43 16.11 3.81
CA ARG A 19 -2.18 14.88 3.50
C ARG A 19 -2.12 14.56 2.00
N GLY A 20 -0.96 14.79 1.40
CA GLY A 20 -0.72 14.58 -0.03
C GLY A 20 0.62 13.90 -0.30
N LEU A 21 1.20 14.21 -1.46
CA LEU A 21 2.54 13.77 -1.85
C LEU A 21 3.50 14.96 -1.74
N LYS A 22 4.68 14.74 -1.17
CA LYS A 22 5.71 15.77 -1.03
C LYS A 22 7.02 15.25 -1.63
N LYS A 23 7.75 16.11 -2.34
CA LYS A 23 9.13 15.80 -2.75
C LYS A 23 10.07 15.99 -1.56
N ILE A 24 10.96 15.03 -1.36
CA ILE A 24 12.00 15.01 -0.34
C ILE A 24 13.31 14.55 -0.99
N ASP A 25 14.41 14.67 -0.25
CA ASP A 25 15.62 13.93 -0.62
C ASP A 25 15.39 12.44 -0.44
N GLN A 26 16.11 11.62 -1.21
CA GLN A 26 16.04 10.17 -1.05
C GLN A 26 16.46 9.78 0.36
N ASP A 27 15.62 9.01 1.05
CA ASP A 27 15.85 8.60 2.43
C ASP A 27 15.83 7.08 2.54
N LYS A 28 17.00 6.46 2.42
CA LYS A 28 17.16 5.00 2.48
C LYS A 28 16.87 4.43 3.88
N ASP A 29 17.09 5.22 4.92
CA ASP A 29 16.83 4.80 6.30
C ASP A 29 15.33 4.75 6.57
N LEU A 30 14.59 5.79 6.18
CA LEU A 30 13.14 5.81 6.28
C LEU A 30 12.49 4.74 5.38
N ALA A 31 13.00 4.53 4.17
CA ALA A 31 12.56 3.43 3.31
C ALA A 31 12.73 2.07 4.00
N SER A 32 13.89 1.83 4.63
CA SER A 32 14.17 0.61 5.40
C SER A 32 13.25 0.46 6.61
N MET A 33 12.90 1.55 7.29
CA MET A 33 11.92 1.54 8.39
C MET A 33 10.52 1.14 7.89
N HIS A 34 10.13 1.59 6.70
CA HIS A 34 8.88 1.17 6.07
C HIS A 34 8.88 -0.31 5.69
N ILE A 35 9.99 -0.87 5.18
CA ILE A 35 10.14 -2.31 4.97
C ILE A 35 9.94 -3.10 6.26
N ARG A 36 10.60 -2.70 7.37
CA ARG A 36 10.42 -3.35 8.67
C ARG A 36 8.97 -3.28 9.16
N LYS A 37 8.28 -2.16 8.93
CA LYS A 37 6.86 -2.02 9.28
C LYS A 37 5.98 -2.91 8.40
N SER A 38 6.31 -3.05 7.12
CA SER A 38 5.64 -3.99 6.22
C SER A 38 5.81 -5.44 6.69
N GLU A 39 7.03 -5.87 7.01
CA GLU A 39 7.32 -7.20 7.57
C GLU A 39 6.51 -7.49 8.84
N HIS A 40 6.43 -6.51 9.73
CA HIS A 40 5.62 -6.61 10.94
C HIS A 40 4.15 -6.87 10.62
N ASN A 41 3.57 -6.13 9.65
CA ASN A 41 2.19 -6.33 9.22
C ASN A 41 1.99 -7.66 8.48
N LEU A 42 2.95 -8.11 7.66
CA LEU A 42 2.92 -9.43 7.02
C LEU A 42 2.86 -10.57 8.05
N ASN A 43 3.58 -10.44 9.17
CA ASN A 43 3.50 -11.42 10.26
C ASN A 43 2.13 -11.36 10.96
N ALA A 44 1.57 -10.15 11.13
CA ALA A 44 0.24 -9.98 11.72
C ALA A 44 -0.86 -10.69 10.91
N ILE A 45 -0.77 -10.74 9.57
CA ILE A 45 -1.70 -11.52 8.72
C ILE A 45 -1.79 -12.98 9.21
N LYS A 46 -0.62 -13.62 9.41
CA LYS A 46 -0.54 -15.02 9.84
C LYS A 46 -1.03 -15.20 11.27
N ASP A 47 -0.68 -14.26 12.15
CA ASP A 47 -1.08 -14.30 13.55
C ASP A 47 -2.60 -14.19 13.66
N PHE A 48 -3.23 -13.21 13.00
CA PHE A 48 -4.68 -13.02 13.00
C PHE A 48 -5.44 -14.25 12.54
N LYS A 49 -5.00 -14.90 11.46
CA LYS A 49 -5.57 -16.18 11.02
C LYS A 49 -5.45 -17.26 12.10
N ARG A 50 -4.27 -17.41 12.70
CA ARG A 50 -3.99 -18.42 13.74
C ARG A 50 -4.83 -18.21 15.00
N ILE A 51 -5.08 -16.96 15.42
CA ILE A 51 -5.81 -16.64 16.65
C ILE A 51 -7.32 -16.45 16.44
N GLY A 52 -7.84 -16.69 15.22
CA GLY A 52 -9.27 -16.68 14.94
C GLY A 52 -9.86 -15.31 14.57
N TYR A 53 -9.03 -14.31 14.30
CA TYR A 53 -9.41 -12.94 13.87
C TYR A 53 -9.10 -12.72 12.39
N SER A 54 -9.48 -13.69 11.56
CA SER A 54 -9.02 -13.73 10.17
C SER A 54 -9.48 -12.54 9.32
N ASP A 55 -10.59 -11.90 9.65
CA ASP A 55 -11.06 -10.63 9.07
C ASP A 55 -10.01 -9.50 9.15
N TRP A 56 -9.29 -9.40 10.26
CA TRP A 56 -8.22 -8.41 10.44
C TRP A 56 -7.01 -8.63 9.53
N SER A 57 -6.90 -9.82 8.91
CA SER A 57 -5.86 -10.12 7.93
C SER A 57 -5.93 -9.20 6.71
N ALA A 58 -7.12 -8.73 6.32
CA ALA A 58 -7.28 -7.79 5.21
C ALA A 58 -6.63 -6.43 5.52
N SER A 59 -6.85 -5.92 6.74
CA SER A 59 -6.19 -4.69 7.22
C SER A 59 -4.69 -4.85 7.32
N ALA A 60 -4.21 -5.96 7.88
CA ALA A 60 -2.79 -6.24 7.97
C ALA A 60 -2.12 -6.36 6.58
N ALA A 61 -2.77 -7.03 5.63
CA ALA A 61 -2.30 -7.16 4.25
C ALA A 61 -2.23 -5.79 3.55
N PHE A 62 -3.29 -4.99 3.65
CA PHE A 62 -3.29 -3.63 3.12
C PHE A 62 -2.13 -2.82 3.67
N TYR A 63 -1.92 -2.80 4.99
CA TYR A 63 -0.85 -2.00 5.59
C TYR A 63 0.56 -2.56 5.33
N SER A 64 0.70 -3.86 5.12
CA SER A 64 1.95 -4.46 4.61
C SER A 64 2.27 -3.87 3.23
N ILE A 65 1.33 -3.99 2.30
CA ILE A 65 1.48 -3.50 0.93
C ILE A 65 1.71 -1.98 0.93
N TYR A 66 0.90 -1.22 1.66
CA TYR A 66 1.01 0.23 1.71
C TYR A 66 2.37 0.69 2.22
N HIS A 67 2.91 0.06 3.27
CA HIS A 67 4.26 0.38 3.73
C HIS A 67 5.34 -0.06 2.75
N SER A 68 5.17 -1.15 2.01
CA SER A 68 6.07 -1.52 0.91
C SER A 68 6.10 -0.45 -0.19
N LEU A 69 4.93 0.09 -0.56
CA LEU A 69 4.83 1.18 -1.53
C LEU A 69 5.42 2.50 -1.00
N LEU A 70 5.23 2.80 0.30
CA LEU A 70 5.87 3.95 0.94
C LEU A 70 7.40 3.83 0.90
N ALA A 71 7.95 2.63 1.15
CA ALA A 71 9.38 2.40 1.05
C ALA A 71 9.93 2.73 -0.35
N ILE A 72 9.23 2.27 -1.40
CA ILE A 72 9.58 2.56 -2.79
C ILE A 72 9.57 4.08 -3.06
N ILE A 73 8.47 4.77 -2.76
CA ILE A 73 8.39 6.20 -3.11
C ILE A 73 9.41 7.03 -2.31
N THR A 74 9.70 6.64 -1.07
CA THR A 74 10.70 7.30 -0.21
C THR A 74 12.12 7.08 -0.71
N SER A 75 12.46 5.88 -1.19
CA SER A 75 13.77 5.64 -1.82
C SER A 75 13.94 6.45 -3.12
N LYS A 76 12.84 6.82 -3.78
CA LYS A 76 12.83 7.66 -4.99
C LYS A 76 12.60 9.15 -4.71
N GLY A 77 12.64 9.61 -3.45
CA GLY A 77 12.59 11.04 -3.09
C GLY A 77 11.18 11.61 -2.93
N TYR A 78 10.23 10.80 -2.47
CA TYR A 78 8.87 11.21 -2.19
C TYR A 78 8.35 10.74 -0.83
N GLU A 79 7.62 11.61 -0.15
CA GLU A 79 6.88 11.30 1.07
C GLU A 79 5.38 11.28 0.76
N GLY A 80 4.71 10.16 1.06
CA GLY A 80 3.27 9.98 0.89
C GLY A 80 2.54 9.95 2.23
N ARG A 81 1.46 10.73 2.37
CA ARG A 81 0.56 10.71 3.55
C ARG A 81 -0.90 10.46 3.19
N ASN A 82 -1.15 10.00 1.98
CA ASN A 82 -2.47 9.71 1.45
C ASN A 82 -2.38 8.49 0.53
N GLN A 83 -3.31 7.54 0.74
CA GLN A 83 -3.32 6.27 0.01
C GLN A 83 -3.44 6.48 -1.50
N GLU A 84 -4.42 7.26 -1.96
CA GLU A 84 -4.70 7.50 -3.38
C GLU A 84 -3.50 8.15 -4.07
N CYS A 85 -2.89 9.15 -3.43
CA CYS A 85 -1.70 9.81 -3.97
C CYS A 85 -0.48 8.89 -4.03
N THR A 86 -0.36 7.95 -3.08
CA THR A 86 0.71 6.95 -3.08
C THR A 86 0.52 5.97 -4.23
N PHE A 87 -0.68 5.39 -4.38
CA PHE A 87 -1.00 4.52 -5.49
C PHE A 87 -0.81 5.23 -6.84
N ALA A 88 -1.36 6.44 -6.99
CA ALA A 88 -1.23 7.20 -8.24
C ALA A 88 0.24 7.45 -8.64
N LEU A 89 1.15 7.64 -7.66
CA LEU A 89 2.57 7.75 -7.95
C LEU A 89 3.18 6.41 -8.37
N ILE A 90 2.83 5.31 -7.70
CA ILE A 90 3.28 3.96 -8.05
C ILE A 90 2.82 3.56 -9.45
N TYR A 91 1.55 3.76 -9.79
CA TYR A 91 1.02 3.54 -11.14
C TYR A 91 1.86 4.28 -12.19
N GLN A 92 2.10 5.57 -11.94
CA GLN A 92 2.91 6.38 -12.85
C GLN A 92 4.36 5.88 -12.97
N MET A 93 4.99 5.47 -11.87
CA MET A 93 6.36 4.92 -11.88
C MET A 93 6.43 3.60 -12.66
N ILE A 94 5.41 2.74 -12.56
CA ILE A 94 5.34 1.49 -13.34
C ILE A 94 5.15 1.81 -14.83
N GLU A 95 4.21 2.68 -15.18
CA GLU A 95 3.94 3.09 -16.57
C GLU A 95 5.16 3.71 -17.25
N ASN A 96 5.91 4.52 -16.49
CA ASN A 96 7.15 5.14 -16.94
C ASN A 96 8.35 4.18 -16.96
N LYS A 97 8.21 2.97 -16.41
CA LYS A 97 9.30 2.00 -16.20
C LYS A 97 10.40 2.49 -15.26
N ASP A 98 10.04 3.37 -14.33
CA ASP A 98 10.93 3.83 -13.25
C ASP A 98 11.12 2.73 -12.18
N ILE A 99 10.16 1.81 -12.06
CA ILE A 99 10.20 0.62 -11.19
C ILE A 99 9.63 -0.60 -11.92
N ASP A 100 10.13 -1.79 -11.57
CA ASP A 100 9.61 -3.07 -12.06
C ASP A 100 8.69 -3.71 -11.01
N LEU A 101 7.38 -3.43 -11.13
CA LEU A 101 6.35 -3.97 -10.26
C LEU A 101 5.12 -4.33 -11.10
N ASP A 102 4.51 -5.48 -10.82
CA ASP A 102 3.37 -5.98 -11.59
C ASP A 102 2.14 -5.07 -11.40
N ILE A 103 1.71 -4.44 -12.49
CA ILE A 103 0.58 -3.52 -12.50
C ILE A 103 -0.74 -4.21 -12.16
N GLU A 104 -0.93 -5.47 -12.55
CA GLU A 104 -2.16 -6.22 -12.28
C GLU A 104 -2.23 -6.61 -10.81
N LEU A 105 -1.08 -6.90 -10.19
CA LEU A 105 -0.99 -7.06 -8.74
C LEU A 105 -1.41 -5.77 -8.03
N ILE A 106 -0.92 -4.60 -8.46
CA ILE A 106 -1.31 -3.31 -7.85
C ILE A 106 -2.81 -3.00 -8.05
N LYS A 107 -3.37 -3.34 -9.22
CA LYS A 107 -4.83 -3.24 -9.46
C LYS A 107 -5.65 -4.11 -8.53
N SER A 108 -5.18 -5.32 -8.21
CA SER A 108 -5.86 -6.18 -7.21
C SER A 108 -5.87 -5.57 -5.80
N VAL A 109 -4.97 -4.62 -5.51
CA VAL A 109 -4.93 -3.91 -4.23
C VAL A 109 -5.87 -2.71 -4.25
N HIS A 110 -5.76 -1.90 -5.31
CA HIS A 110 -6.48 -0.65 -5.47
C HIS A 110 -6.68 -0.31 -6.95
N LEU A 111 -7.93 -0.07 -7.32
CA LEU A 111 -8.29 0.47 -8.63
C LEU A 111 -8.41 2.00 -8.53
N LEU A 112 -7.74 2.70 -9.44
CA LEU A 112 -7.87 4.17 -9.56
C LEU A 112 -9.22 4.58 -10.14
N ASP A 113 -9.82 3.71 -10.97
CA ASP A 113 -11.17 3.89 -11.50
C ASP A 113 -12.17 3.11 -10.64
N HIS A 114 -12.80 3.83 -9.72
CA HIS A 114 -13.80 3.26 -8.81
C HIS A 114 -15.09 2.81 -9.50
N GLU A 115 -15.30 3.14 -10.78
CA GLU A 115 -16.47 2.70 -11.56
C GLU A 115 -16.23 1.40 -12.32
N SER A 116 -14.98 0.90 -12.33
CA SER A 116 -14.61 -0.32 -13.04
C SER A 116 -15.22 -1.57 -12.36
N ILE A 117 -15.99 -2.36 -13.13
CA ILE A 117 -16.57 -3.62 -12.65
C ILE A 117 -15.49 -4.70 -12.69
N HIS A 118 -15.29 -5.38 -11.57
CA HIS A 118 -14.33 -6.46 -11.41
C HIS A 118 -14.97 -7.62 -10.64
N GLU A 119 -14.61 -8.85 -11.00
CA GLU A 119 -15.22 -10.07 -10.45
C GLU A 119 -14.84 -10.27 -8.97
N ASP A 120 -13.64 -9.85 -8.61
CA ASP A 120 -12.99 -10.14 -7.33
C ASP A 120 -12.72 -8.85 -6.55
N PRO A 121 -13.18 -8.71 -5.28
CA PRO A 121 -13.00 -7.48 -4.53
C PRO A 121 -11.51 -7.18 -4.31
N THR A 122 -11.15 -5.91 -4.40
CA THR A 122 -9.81 -5.42 -4.13
C THR A 122 -9.43 -5.57 -2.65
N ILE A 123 -8.13 -5.52 -2.34
CA ILE A 123 -7.67 -5.58 -0.94
C ILE A 123 -8.19 -4.40 -0.11
N ILE A 124 -8.38 -3.21 -0.71
CA ILE A 124 -8.99 -2.06 -0.02
C ILE A 124 -10.46 -2.33 0.34
N GLU A 125 -11.24 -2.89 -0.58
CA GLU A 125 -12.65 -3.22 -0.30
C GLU A 125 -12.75 -4.33 0.76
N LEU A 126 -11.86 -5.33 0.71
CA LEU A 126 -11.76 -6.36 1.74
C LEU A 126 -11.40 -5.77 3.11
N ARG A 127 -10.45 -4.83 3.16
CA ARG A 127 -10.11 -4.09 4.38
C ARG A 127 -11.32 -3.35 4.93
N GLU A 128 -12.03 -2.63 4.08
CA GLU A 128 -13.21 -1.85 4.49
C GLU A 128 -14.34 -2.75 4.98
N SER A 129 -14.58 -3.87 4.30
CA SER A 129 -15.53 -4.89 4.73
C SER A 129 -15.14 -5.51 6.08
N GLY A 130 -13.86 -5.87 6.28
CA GLY A 130 -13.38 -6.40 7.56
C GLY A 130 -13.43 -5.37 8.71
N GLN A 131 -13.24 -4.08 8.41
CA GLN A 131 -13.20 -3.03 9.42
C GLN A 131 -14.59 -2.55 9.86
N TYR A 132 -15.53 -2.45 8.93
CA TYR A 132 -16.85 -1.85 9.17
C TYR A 132 -18.00 -2.84 9.03
N GLY A 133 -17.75 -4.01 8.44
CA GLY A 133 -18.71 -5.09 8.37
C GLY A 133 -18.87 -5.83 9.71
N VAL A 134 -19.75 -6.83 9.70
CA VAL A 134 -20.06 -7.64 10.89
C VAL A 134 -19.49 -9.06 10.82
N SER A 135 -18.85 -9.42 9.70
CA SER A 135 -18.19 -10.72 9.56
C SER A 135 -16.91 -10.75 10.38
N LEU A 136 -16.73 -11.82 11.16
CA LEU A 136 -15.55 -12.04 12.00
C LEU A 136 -14.51 -12.93 11.33
N THR A 137 -14.79 -13.38 10.10
CA THR A 137 -13.93 -14.31 9.37
C THR A 137 -13.92 -14.01 7.88
N ILE A 138 -12.83 -14.41 7.23
CA ILE A 138 -12.71 -14.44 5.76
C ILE A 138 -12.47 -15.88 5.29
N GLU A 139 -12.82 -16.13 4.03
CA GLU A 139 -12.54 -17.40 3.37
C GLU A 139 -11.03 -17.65 3.25
N ASP A 140 -10.62 -18.92 3.24
CA ASP A 140 -9.22 -19.32 3.13
C ASP A 140 -8.61 -18.87 1.79
N SER A 141 -9.38 -18.92 0.70
CA SER A 141 -8.99 -18.40 -0.61
C SER A 141 -8.60 -16.92 -0.56
N ILE A 142 -9.41 -16.10 0.11
CA ILE A 142 -9.16 -14.67 0.31
C ILE A 142 -7.91 -14.48 1.18
N TYR A 143 -7.81 -15.22 2.29
CA TYR A 143 -6.63 -15.17 3.16
C TYR A 143 -5.33 -15.47 2.40
N GLU A 144 -5.28 -16.55 1.61
CA GLU A 144 -4.09 -16.91 0.84
C GLU A 144 -3.76 -15.84 -0.21
N ARG A 145 -4.77 -15.26 -0.87
CA ARG A 145 -4.58 -14.15 -1.80
C ARG A 145 -3.98 -12.92 -1.14
N LEU A 146 -4.48 -12.53 0.04
CA LEU A 146 -3.98 -11.42 0.84
C LEU A 146 -2.51 -11.64 1.26
N LEU A 147 -2.21 -12.84 1.76
CA LEU A 147 -0.87 -13.21 2.21
C LEU A 147 0.13 -13.21 1.04
N LEU A 148 -0.26 -13.78 -0.10
CA LEU A 148 0.58 -13.84 -1.30
C LEU A 148 0.86 -12.44 -1.83
N ALA A 149 -0.17 -11.60 -1.99
CA ALA A 149 -0.01 -10.23 -2.47
C ALA A 149 0.92 -9.41 -1.56
N ALA A 150 0.69 -9.46 -0.25
CA ALA A 150 1.54 -8.76 0.72
C ALA A 150 3.00 -9.22 0.67
N LYS A 151 3.23 -10.53 0.52
CA LYS A 151 4.58 -11.09 0.40
C LYS A 151 5.27 -10.65 -0.89
N VAL A 152 4.59 -10.77 -2.04
CA VAL A 152 5.17 -10.45 -3.36
C VAL A 152 5.52 -8.97 -3.44
N VAL A 153 4.63 -8.06 -3.01
CA VAL A 153 4.93 -6.62 -3.03
C VAL A 153 6.06 -6.27 -2.08
N LEU A 154 6.12 -6.90 -0.89
CA LEU A 154 7.22 -6.69 0.04
C LEU A 154 8.56 -7.13 -0.56
N ASP A 155 8.64 -8.35 -1.09
CA ASP A 155 9.88 -8.88 -1.67
C ASP A 155 10.34 -8.01 -2.85
N LYS A 156 9.44 -7.62 -3.75
CA LYS A 156 9.74 -6.68 -4.84
C LYS A 156 10.17 -5.30 -4.36
N SER A 157 9.54 -4.78 -3.30
CA SER A 157 9.94 -3.49 -2.74
C SER A 157 11.36 -3.52 -2.18
N ARG A 158 11.82 -4.64 -1.61
CA ARG A 158 13.21 -4.78 -1.16
C ARG A 158 14.19 -4.72 -2.33
N GLU A 159 13.90 -5.43 -3.42
CA GLU A 159 14.72 -5.38 -4.64
C GLU A 159 14.84 -3.93 -5.15
N ILE A 160 13.71 -3.21 -5.27
CA ILE A 160 13.66 -1.85 -5.82
C ILE A 160 14.40 -0.79 -4.98
N ILE A 161 14.47 -0.96 -3.65
CA ILE A 161 15.17 0.00 -2.77
C ILE A 161 16.67 -0.27 -2.64
N GLU A 162 17.11 -1.50 -2.97
CA GLU A 162 18.51 -1.89 -2.96
C GLU A 162 19.24 -1.46 -4.25
N ASP A 163 18.52 -1.37 -5.37
CA ASP A 163 18.94 -0.78 -6.65
C ASP A 163 19.21 0.73 -6.59
#